data_AF-A0A291TFQ3-F1
#
_entry.id   AF-A0A291TFQ3-F1
#
_cell.length_a   1.000
_cell.length_b   1.000
_cell.length_c   1.000
_cell.angle_alpha   90.00
_cell.angle_beta   90.00
_cell.angle_gamma   90.00
#
_symmetry.space_group_name_H-M   'P 1'
#
loop_
_entity.id
_entity.type
_entity.pdbx_description
1 polymer ?
#
loop_
_entity_poly.entity_id
_entity_poly.type
_entity_poly.pdbx_seq_one_letter_code
_entity_poly.pdbx_strand_id
1 'polypeptide(L)'
;MHQFGVWHEGGHHTIQGLPILKHLLRSLHGDVMVRYVCRADTPCTLFLTIKDGVPYQKFKEGTPPLDWQWLEQSILPLSASSQPLAMIERLELR
;
A
#
# COMPACT_ATOMS: atom_id res chain seq x y z
N MET A 1 2.31 -12.84 -3.92
CA MET A 1 1.49 -11.78 -4.55
C MET A 1 0.56 -11.23 -3.50
N HIS A 2 0.32 -9.91 -3.47
CA HIS A 2 -0.52 -9.26 -2.45
C HIS A 2 -1.95 -9.10 -2.96
N GLN A 3 -2.93 -9.43 -2.12
CA GLN A 3 -4.34 -9.27 -2.42
C GLN A 3 -4.83 -7.87 -2.03
N PHE A 4 -5.72 -7.30 -2.84
CA PHE A 4 -6.43 -6.05 -2.54
C PHE A 4 -7.93 -6.29 -2.68
N GLY A 5 -8.70 -5.76 -1.73
CA GLY A 5 -10.13 -5.53 -1.90
C GLY A 5 -10.36 -4.08 -2.29
N VAL A 6 -11.18 -3.82 -3.29
CA VAL A 6 -11.48 -2.48 -3.81
C VAL A 6 -12.99 -2.27 -3.79
N TRP A 7 -13.47 -1.25 -3.08
CA TRP A 7 -14.87 -0.86 -3.01
C TRP A 7 -15.05 0.52 -3.63
N HIS A 8 -16.06 0.66 -4.49
CA HIS A 8 -16.44 1.90 -5.16
C HIS A 8 -17.97 1.90 -5.39
N GLU A 9 -18.54 2.96 -5.95
CA GLU A 9 -20.00 3.07 -6.16
C GLU A 9 -20.60 1.92 -6.99
N GLY A 10 -19.83 1.40 -7.95
CA GLY A 10 -20.27 0.31 -8.84
C GLY A 10 -20.18 -1.09 -8.23
N GLY A 11 -19.70 -1.25 -7.01
CA GLY A 11 -19.57 -2.53 -6.33
C GLY A 11 -18.19 -2.77 -5.71
N HIS A 12 -17.76 -4.03 -5.69
CA HIS A 12 -16.47 -4.40 -5.13
C HIS A 12 -15.74 -5.44 -5.98
N HIS A 13 -14.41 -5.37 -5.95
CA HIS A 13 -13.51 -6.29 -6.62
C HIS A 13 -12.45 -6.81 -5.65
N THR A 14 -12.09 -8.09 -5.78
CA THR A 14 -10.89 -8.66 -5.16
C THR A 14 -9.88 -8.93 -6.27
N ILE A 15 -8.69 -8.36 -6.14
CA ILE A 15 -7.63 -8.44 -7.16
C ILE A 15 -6.30 -8.85 -6.55
N GLN A 16 -5.40 -9.35 -7.42
CA GLN A 16 -4.07 -9.83 -7.03
C GLN A 16 -2.98 -8.98 -7.71
N GLY A 17 -2.14 -8.35 -6.90
CA GLY A 17 -0.96 -7.63 -7.36
C GLY A 17 -1.17 -6.13 -7.62
N LEU A 18 -0.09 -5.39 -7.34
CA LEU A 18 -0.05 -3.93 -7.48
C LEU A 18 -0.29 -3.42 -8.92
N PRO A 19 0.18 -4.09 -10.00
CA PRO A 19 -0.10 -3.65 -11.37
C PRO A 19 -1.60 -3.68 -11.72
N ILE A 20 -2.34 -4.70 -11.26
CA ILE A 20 -3.78 -4.80 -11.49
C ILE A 20 -4.51 -3.70 -10.70
N LEU A 21 -4.07 -3.42 -9.47
CA LEU A 21 -4.61 -2.30 -8.68
C LEU A 21 -4.40 -0.96 -9.40
N LYS A 22 -3.19 -0.70 -9.90
CA LYS A 22 -2.86 0.52 -10.67
C LYS A 22 -3.77 0.66 -11.89
N HIS A 23 -3.99 -0.43 -12.63
CA HIS A 23 -4.85 -0.42 -13.80
C HIS A 23 -6.32 -0.16 -13.43
N LEU A 24 -6.85 -0.88 -12.44
CA LEU A 24 -8.24 -0.74 -11.98
C LEU A 24 -8.51 0.68 -11.47
N LEU A 25 -7.64 1.24 -10.62
CA LEU A 25 -7.86 2.59 -10.08
C LEU A 25 -7.89 3.67 -11.17
N ARG A 26 -7.22 3.47 -12.31
CA ARG A 26 -7.26 4.41 -13.44
C ARG A 26 -8.59 4.44 -14.18
N SER A 27 -9.38 3.36 -14.10
CA SER A 27 -10.70 3.28 -14.76
C SER A 27 -11.85 3.69 -13.84
N LEU A 28 -11.59 3.90 -12.55
CA LEU A 28 -12.59 4.32 -11.58
C LEU A 28 -12.71 5.84 -11.51
N HIS A 29 -13.80 6.31 -10.90
CA HIS A 29 -14.04 7.71 -10.60
C HIS A 29 -14.66 7.83 -9.21
N GLY A 30 -14.44 8.95 -8.54
CA GLY A 30 -15.05 9.23 -7.23
C GLY A 30 -14.33 8.53 -6.07
N ASP A 31 -15.06 8.30 -4.98
CA ASP A 31 -14.48 7.74 -3.76
C ASP A 31 -14.30 6.22 -3.85
N VAL A 32 -13.10 5.77 -3.49
CA VAL A 32 -12.68 4.37 -3.53
C VAL A 32 -12.01 4.01 -2.21
N MET A 33 -12.41 2.87 -1.64
CA MET A 33 -11.75 2.26 -0.50
C MET A 33 -10.94 1.05 -0.96
N VAL A 34 -9.66 0.99 -0.58
CA VAL A 34 -8.78 -0.15 -0.88
C VAL A 34 -8.33 -0.79 0.43
N ARG A 35 -8.63 -2.07 0.62
CA ARG A 35 -8.11 -2.86 1.74
C ARG A 35 -7.01 -3.80 1.27
N TYR A 36 -5.98 -3.94 2.09
CA TYR A 36 -4.85 -4.83 1.83
C TYR A 36 -4.20 -5.26 3.14
N VAL A 37 -3.31 -6.24 3.08
CA VAL A 37 -2.47 -6.62 4.22
C VAL A 37 -1.09 -6.05 3.99
N CYS A 38 -0.60 -5.22 4.91
CA CYS A 38 0.74 -4.67 4.82
C CYS A 38 1.79 -5.70 5.27
N ARG A 39 3.07 -5.37 5.08
CA ARG A 39 4.22 -6.24 5.37
C ARG A 39 4.34 -6.73 6.81
N ALA A 40 3.64 -6.09 7.75
CA ALA A 40 3.57 -6.49 9.16
C ALA A 40 2.35 -7.38 9.45
N ASP A 41 1.80 -8.04 8.42
CA ASP A 41 0.58 -8.86 8.48
C ASP A 41 -0.65 -8.11 9.05
N THR A 42 -0.63 -6.78 8.96
CA THR A 42 -1.67 -5.92 9.53
C THR A 42 -2.65 -5.48 8.44
N PRO A 43 -3.97 -5.68 8.63
CA PRO A 43 -4.97 -5.14 7.73
C PRO A 43 -4.89 -3.61 7.65
N CYS A 44 -4.79 -3.08 6.44
CA CYS A 44 -4.68 -1.66 6.15
C CYS A 44 -5.79 -1.24 5.18
N THR A 45 -6.22 0.02 5.32
CA THR A 45 -7.25 0.61 4.46
C THR A 45 -6.76 1.95 3.93
N LEU A 46 -6.84 2.13 2.61
CA LEU A 46 -6.67 3.42 1.95
C LEU A 46 -8.05 3.98 1.60
N PHE A 47 -8.25 5.26 1.87
CA PHE A 47 -9.38 6.03 1.38
C PHE A 47 -8.89 6.98 0.31
N LEU A 48 -9.35 6.74 -0.92
CA LEU A 48 -8.91 7.43 -2.11
C LEU A 48 -10.08 8.17 -2.74
N THR A 49 -9.80 9.29 -3.39
CA THR A 49 -10.69 9.92 -4.36
C THR A 49 -9.98 9.87 -5.70
N ILE A 50 -10.59 9.25 -6.71
CA ILE A 50 -10.05 9.17 -8.06
C ILE A 50 -10.53 10.38 -8.86
N LYS A 51 -9.60 11.17 -9.38
CA LYS A 51 -9.86 12.29 -10.30
C LYS A 51 -8.99 12.11 -11.54
N ASP A 52 -9.60 12.08 -12.73
CA ASP A 52 -8.91 11.90 -14.01
C ASP A 52 -7.97 10.67 -14.04
N GLY A 53 -8.41 9.56 -13.43
CA GLY A 53 -7.64 8.32 -13.33
C GLY A 53 -6.45 8.38 -12.34
N VAL A 54 -6.32 9.46 -11.57
CA VAL A 54 -5.30 9.61 -10.52
C VAL A 54 -5.93 9.40 -9.14
N PRO A 55 -5.42 8.44 -8.34
CA PRO A 55 -5.87 8.26 -6.97
C PRO A 55 -5.25 9.30 -6.02
N TYR A 56 -6.07 10.04 -5.30
CA TYR A 56 -5.65 11.00 -4.28
C TYR A 56 -6.03 10.52 -2.87
N GLN A 57 -5.18 10.78 -1.89
CA GLN A 57 -5.33 10.31 -0.51
C GLN A 57 -6.25 11.25 0.28
N LYS A 58 -7.51 10.86 0.48
CA LYS A 58 -8.59 11.73 0.98
C LYS A 58 -8.30 12.40 2.32
N PHE A 59 -7.64 11.69 3.23
CA PHE A 59 -7.42 12.14 4.61
C PHE A 59 -6.01 12.65 4.91
N LYS A 60 -5.16 12.80 3.88
CA LYS A 60 -3.86 13.45 4.05
C LYS A 60 -3.97 14.94 3.75
N GLU A 61 -3.19 15.75 4.45
CA GLU A 61 -3.11 17.19 4.22
C GLU A 61 -2.77 17.49 2.76
N GLY A 62 -3.55 18.38 2.14
CA GLY A 62 -3.42 18.71 0.71
C GLY A 62 -3.93 17.62 -0.25
N THR A 63 -4.50 16.52 0.26
CA THR A 63 -5.05 15.40 -0.51
C THR A 63 -4.10 14.94 -1.63
N PRO A 64 -2.84 14.59 -1.32
CA PRO A 64 -1.82 14.30 -2.32
C PRO A 64 -2.15 13.02 -3.11
N PRO A 65 -1.62 12.88 -4.34
CA PRO A 65 -1.66 11.62 -5.08
C PRO A 65 -1.16 10.45 -4.23
N LEU A 66 -1.64 9.24 -4.52
CA LEU A 66 -1.14 8.03 -3.91
C LEU A 66 0.32 7.82 -4.32
N ASP A 67 1.19 7.77 -3.33
CA ASP A 67 2.58 7.37 -3.52
C ASP A 67 2.63 5.85 -3.74
N TRP A 68 2.82 5.47 -5.00
CA TRP A 68 2.90 4.07 -5.41
C TRP A 68 4.13 3.35 -4.89
N GLN A 69 5.25 4.05 -4.72
CA GLN A 69 6.49 3.49 -4.19
C GLN A 69 6.33 3.20 -2.70
N TRP A 70 5.72 4.12 -1.96
CA TRP A 70 5.35 3.89 -0.56
C TRP A 70 4.41 2.68 -0.42
N LEU A 71 3.36 2.58 -1.25
CA LEU A 71 2.44 1.45 -1.19
C LEU A 71 3.15 0.12 -1.46
N GLU A 72 4.04 0.08 -2.46
CA GLU A 72 4.86 -1.09 -2.76
C GLU A 72 5.76 -1.48 -1.59
N GLN A 73 6.47 -0.51 -0.98
CA GLN A 73 7.30 -0.77 0.21
C GLN A 73 6.48 -1.20 1.43
N SER A 74 5.23 -0.76 1.53
CA SER A 74 4.33 -1.10 2.63
C SER A 74 3.82 -2.53 2.56
N ILE A 75 3.80 -3.15 1.37
CA ILE A 75 3.34 -4.54 1.18
C ILE A 75 4.50 -5.52 1.07
N LEU A 76 5.66 -5.08 0.55
CA LEU A 76 6.83 -5.94 0.45
C LEU A 76 7.26 -6.43 1.84
N PRO A 77 7.46 -7.76 2.02
CA PRO A 77 7.89 -8.30 3.30
C PRO A 77 9.13 -7.57 3.79
N LEU A 78 9.22 -7.36 5.10
CA LEU A 78 10.46 -6.91 5.71
C LEU A 78 11.52 -7.96 5.36
N SER A 79 12.42 -7.64 4.43
CA SER A 79 13.56 -8.51 4.13
C SER A 79 14.28 -8.79 5.44
N ALA A 80 14.58 -10.05 5.73
CA ALA A 80 15.32 -10.48 6.92
C ALA A 80 16.78 -9.95 6.97
N SER A 81 17.14 -8.93 6.19
CA SER A 81 18.44 -8.28 6.18
C SER A 81 18.49 -6.98 6.99
N SER A 82 17.48 -6.69 7.82
CA SER A 82 17.77 -5.95 9.04
C SER A 82 18.40 -6.95 10.00
N GLN A 83 19.71 -7.17 9.93
CA GLN A 83 20.45 -7.68 11.09
C GLN A 83 20.58 -6.52 12.07
N PRO A 84 19.79 -6.43 13.16
CA PRO A 84 19.88 -5.31 14.09
C PRO A 84 20.82 -5.64 15.25
N LEU A 85 21.45 -6.83 15.33
CA LEU A 85 22.10 -7.30 16.56
C LEU A 85 23.50 -7.93 16.41
N ALA A 86 23.94 -8.36 15.22
CA ALA A 86 25.28 -8.96 15.06
C ALA A 86 26.45 -7.94 15.18
N MET A 87 26.15 -6.64 15.23
CA MET A 87 27.17 -5.59 15.38
C MET A 87 27.46 -5.23 16.84
N ILE A 88 26.57 -5.57 17.78
CA ILE A 88 26.74 -5.24 19.20
C ILE A 88 27.68 -6.23 19.89
N GLU A 89 27.72 -7.51 19.48
CA GLU A 89 28.65 -8.50 20.06
C GLU A 89 30.12 -8.29 19.67
N ARG A 90 30.44 -7.40 18.72
CA ARG A 90 31.81 -7.10 18.30
C ARG A 90 32.45 -5.92 19.03
N LEU A 91 31.71 -5.20 19.87
CA LEU A 91 32.22 -4.06 20.64
C LEU A 91 32.57 -4.40 22.09
N GLU A 92 32.19 -5.58 22.59
CA GLU A 92 32.47 -6.04 23.96
C GLU A 92 33.74 -6.92 24.08
N LEU A 93 34.54 -7.03 23.00
CA LEU A 93 35.81 -7.76 22.98
C LEU A 93 36.92 -6.90 22.38
N ARG A 94 37.26 -5.79 23.04
CA ARG A 94 38.57 -5.13 22.92
C ARG A 94 38.98 -4.47 24.23
#